data_AF-A0A7X9RS56-F1
#
_entry.id   AF-A0A7X9RS56-F1
#
_cell.length_a   1.000
_cell.length_b   1.000
_cell.length_c   1.000
_cell.angle_alpha   90.00
_cell.angle_beta   90.00
_cell.angle_gamma   90.00
#
_symmetry.space_group_name_H-M   'P 1'
#
loop_
_entity.id
_entity.type
_entity.pdbx_description
1 polymer ?
#
loop_
_entity_poly.entity_id
_entity_poly.type
_entity_poly.pdbx_seq_one_letter_code
_entity_poly.pdbx_strand_id
1 'polypeptide(L)'
;MLESIYQDSLIKAKLKEFILLVSKSTEAPNELDFLSAIFKPTEVAFKKVIQQNLFTNLSVDELASLTQMSTSSFKRKFKEVFEESPKKYINTKKIEKAVELLQNTNDRVSDVAYDVGYDSLATFNRNFTDLVGKSPSDFRLDQNEKSLN
;
A
#
# COMPACT_ATOMS: atom_id res chain seq x y z
N MET A 1 -24.14 33.02 -26.31
CA MET A 1 -24.50 32.06 -25.24
C MET A 1 -24.33 30.61 -25.70
N LEU A 2 -25.02 30.17 -26.76
CA LEU A 2 -24.85 28.82 -27.35
C LEU A 2 -23.43 28.51 -27.85
N GLU A 3 -22.76 29.50 -28.46
CA GLU A 3 -21.39 29.37 -28.97
C GLU A 3 -20.36 29.14 -27.85
N SER A 4 -20.52 29.84 -26.70
CA SER A 4 -19.69 29.64 -25.51
C SER A 4 -19.93 28.26 -24.88
N ILE A 5 -21.19 27.80 -24.83
CA ILE A 5 -21.52 26.45 -24.35
C ILE A 5 -20.92 25.37 -25.26
N TYR A 6 -20.92 25.59 -26.58
CA TYR A 6 -20.33 24.67 -27.56
C TYR A 6 -18.80 24.61 -27.44
N GLN A 7 -18.14 25.76 -27.27
CA GLN A 7 -16.70 25.82 -27.04
C GLN A 7 -16.30 25.11 -25.74
N ASP A 8 -17.06 25.29 -24.65
CA ASP A 8 -16.81 24.59 -23.39
C ASP A 8 -16.96 23.08 -23.51
N SER A 9 -17.97 22.62 -24.28
CA SER A 9 -18.18 21.21 -24.56
C SER A 9 -17.03 20.61 -25.37
N LEU A 10 -16.56 21.34 -26.39
CA LEU A 10 -15.45 20.91 -27.24
C LEU A 10 -14.12 20.88 -26.48
N ILE A 11 -13.85 21.88 -25.64
CA ILE A 11 -12.65 21.92 -24.78
C ILE A 11 -12.66 20.75 -23.81
N LYS A 12 -13.79 20.45 -23.17
CA LYS A 12 -13.93 19.28 -22.29
C LYS A 12 -13.70 17.97 -23.05
N ALA A 13 -14.24 17.84 -24.25
CA ALA A 13 -14.02 16.67 -25.09
C ALA A 13 -12.55 16.50 -25.48
N LYS A 14 -11.88 17.59 -25.88
CA LYS A 14 -10.45 17.59 -26.24
C LYS A 14 -9.54 17.30 -25.05
N LEU A 15 -9.85 17.84 -23.88
CA LEU A 15 -9.11 17.56 -22.65
C LEU A 15 -9.26 16.08 -22.26
N LYS A 16 -10.47 15.51 -22.37
CA LYS A 16 -10.72 14.09 -22.09
C LYS A 16 -9.99 13.18 -23.07
N GLU A 17 -10.02 13.51 -24.37
CA GLU A 17 -9.28 12.79 -25.41
C GLU A 17 -7.76 12.81 -25.13
N PHE A 18 -7.21 13.99 -24.79
CA PHE A 18 -5.81 14.14 -24.42
C PHE A 18 -5.44 13.31 -23.20
N ILE A 19 -6.21 13.40 -22.11
CA ILE A 19 -5.97 12.61 -20.88
C ILE A 19 -5.98 11.11 -21.19
N LEU A 20 -6.94 10.64 -21.98
CA LEU A 20 -7.06 9.24 -22.37
C LEU A 20 -5.85 8.77 -23.21
N LEU A 21 -5.43 9.59 -24.18
CA LEU A 21 -4.28 9.29 -25.04
C LEU A 21 -2.98 9.23 -24.24
N VAL A 22 -2.75 10.20 -23.35
CA VAL A 22 -1.52 10.21 -22.55
C VAL A 22 -1.53 9.08 -21.52
N SER A 23 -2.65 8.80 -20.84
CA SER A 23 -2.77 7.68 -19.89
C SER A 23 -2.39 6.34 -20.53
N LYS A 24 -2.85 6.10 -21.78
CA LYS A 24 -2.50 4.90 -22.56
C LYS A 24 -1.03 4.85 -22.98
N SER A 25 -0.42 6.01 -23.26
CA SER A 25 0.98 6.09 -23.70
C SER A 25 1.99 5.85 -22.57
N THR A 26 1.60 6.12 -21.32
CA THR A 26 2.48 6.01 -20.14
C THR A 26 2.30 4.71 -19.36
N GLU A 27 1.59 3.71 -19.92
CA GLU A 27 1.22 2.46 -19.23
C GLU A 27 0.58 2.68 -17.85
N ALA A 28 -0.15 3.79 -17.67
CA ALA A 28 -0.80 4.05 -16.40
C ALA A 28 -1.95 3.05 -16.20
N PRO A 29 -2.07 2.38 -15.03
CA PRO A 29 -3.07 1.33 -14.84
C PRO A 29 -4.51 1.83 -14.99
N ASN A 30 -4.77 3.13 -14.75
CA ASN A 30 -6.03 3.80 -15.04
C ASN A 30 -5.86 5.34 -15.15
N GLU A 31 -6.92 6.02 -15.61
CA GLU A 31 -6.98 7.49 -15.79
C GLU A 31 -6.79 8.27 -14.48
N LEU A 32 -7.31 7.76 -13.36
CA LEU A 32 -7.20 8.43 -12.05
C LEU A 32 -5.78 8.40 -11.52
N ASP A 33 -5.08 7.28 -11.67
CA ASP A 33 -3.66 7.14 -11.29
C ASP A 33 -2.80 8.09 -12.12
N PHE A 34 -3.05 8.17 -13.43
CA PHE A 34 -2.36 9.11 -14.31
C PHE A 34 -2.60 10.56 -13.91
N LEU A 35 -3.86 10.97 -13.72
CA LEU A 35 -4.20 12.33 -13.30
C LEU A 35 -3.58 12.66 -11.93
N SER A 36 -3.62 11.72 -10.99
CA SER A 36 -2.99 11.91 -9.68
C SER A 36 -1.47 12.10 -9.79
N ALA A 37 -0.81 11.40 -10.72
CA ALA A 37 0.61 11.55 -10.97
C ALA A 37 0.96 12.92 -11.60
N ILE A 38 0.07 13.50 -12.42
CA ILE A 38 0.25 14.86 -12.94
C ILE A 38 0.07 15.90 -11.83
N PHE A 39 -1.00 15.80 -11.05
CA PHE A 39 -1.35 16.85 -10.07
C PHE A 39 -0.58 16.73 -8.76
N LYS A 40 -0.15 15.52 -8.38
CA LYS A 40 0.58 15.23 -7.14
C LYS A 40 1.71 14.21 -7.37
N PRO A 41 2.67 14.49 -8.27
CA PRO A 41 3.75 13.55 -8.61
C PRO A 41 4.54 13.09 -7.39
N THR A 42 4.82 14.00 -6.45
CA THR A 42 5.53 13.69 -5.21
C THR A 42 4.75 12.73 -4.31
N GLU A 43 3.42 12.82 -4.26
CA GLU A 43 2.60 11.91 -3.45
C GLU A 43 2.58 10.50 -4.06
N VAL A 44 2.44 10.41 -5.39
CA VAL A 44 2.46 9.12 -6.10
C VAL A 44 3.82 8.44 -5.95
N ALA A 45 4.91 9.18 -6.16
CA ALA A 45 6.26 8.66 -5.95
C ALA A 45 6.48 8.20 -4.51
N PHE A 46 6.01 8.97 -3.52
CA PHE A 46 6.07 8.59 -2.12
C PHE A 46 5.33 7.29 -1.84
N LYS A 47 4.06 7.18 -2.26
CA LYS A 47 3.25 5.96 -2.09
C LYS A 47 3.94 4.74 -2.71
N LYS A 48 4.49 4.89 -3.92
CA LYS A 48 5.21 3.84 -4.62
C LYS A 48 6.41 3.33 -3.82
N VAL A 49 7.26 4.24 -3.31
CA VAL A 49 8.40 3.86 -2.47
C VAL A 49 7.95 3.11 -1.22
N ILE A 50 6.88 3.55 -0.55
CA ILE A 50 6.37 2.84 0.64
C ILE A 50 5.87 1.45 0.26
N GLN A 51 5.03 1.33 -0.76
CA GLN A 51 4.44 0.05 -1.19
C GLN A 51 5.50 -0.99 -1.58
N GLN A 52 6.54 -0.56 -2.31
CA GLN A 52 7.64 -1.44 -2.73
C GLN A 52 8.47 -1.97 -1.56
N ASN A 53 8.41 -1.32 -0.39
CA ASN A 53 9.23 -1.65 0.77
C ASN A 53 8.42 -2.16 1.97
N LEU A 54 7.10 -2.38 1.83
CA LEU A 54 6.22 -2.78 2.93
C LEU A 54 6.64 -4.05 3.67
N PHE A 55 7.17 -5.03 2.94
CA PHE A 55 7.56 -6.34 3.47
C PHE A 55 9.07 -6.46 3.68
N THR A 56 9.78 -5.34 3.58
CA THR A 56 11.20 -5.28 3.93
C THR A 56 11.35 -4.95 5.42
N ASN A 57 12.51 -5.27 5.99
CA ASN A 57 12.86 -4.89 7.34
C ASN A 57 13.56 -3.52 7.37
N LEU A 58 12.95 -2.51 6.73
CA LEU A 58 13.46 -1.15 6.80
C LEU A 58 12.85 -0.40 7.99
N SER A 59 13.70 0.29 8.71
CA SER A 59 13.33 1.25 9.74
C SER A 59 12.68 2.49 9.13
N VAL A 60 11.99 3.27 9.97
CA VAL A 60 11.40 4.56 9.55
C VAL A 60 12.46 5.54 9.06
N ASP A 61 13.67 5.49 9.61
CA ASP A 61 14.78 6.37 9.21
C ASP A 61 15.36 5.97 7.84
N GLU A 62 15.41 4.68 7.54
CA GLU A 62 15.80 4.19 6.21
C GLU A 62 14.76 4.55 5.15
N LEU A 63 13.46 4.40 5.45
CA LEU A 63 12.38 4.84 4.55
C LEU A 63 12.42 6.35 4.32
N ALA A 64 12.71 7.14 5.36
CA ALA A 64 12.90 8.58 5.22
C ALA A 64 14.06 8.89 4.26
N SER A 65 15.18 8.18 4.41
CA SER A 65 16.37 8.31 3.56
C SER A 65 16.07 7.96 2.09
N LEU A 66 15.31 6.89 1.83
CA LEU A 66 14.89 6.50 0.47
C LEU A 66 14.03 7.56 -0.21
N THR A 67 13.27 8.33 0.56
CA THR A 67 12.44 9.45 0.06
C THR A 67 13.17 10.80 0.07
N GLN A 68 14.47 10.81 0.39
CA GLN A 68 15.30 12.02 0.54
C GLN A 68 14.70 13.03 1.55
N MET A 69 14.06 12.52 2.60
CA MET A 69 13.44 13.31 3.66
C MET A 69 14.15 13.09 4.99
N SER A 70 14.19 14.12 5.84
CA SER A 70 14.45 13.90 7.26
C SER A 70 13.32 13.08 7.89
N THR A 71 13.60 12.32 8.96
CA THR A 71 12.61 11.50 9.66
C THR A 71 11.36 12.29 10.08
N SER A 72 11.53 13.52 10.54
CA SER A 72 10.41 14.39 10.95
C SER A 72 9.53 14.79 9.76
N SER A 73 10.14 15.16 8.63
CA SER A 73 9.41 15.50 7.40
C SER A 73 8.72 14.27 6.82
N PHE A 74 9.39 13.11 6.84
CA PHE A 74 8.83 11.83 6.44
C PHE A 74 7.59 11.48 7.26
N LYS A 75 7.67 11.50 8.60
CA LYS A 75 6.53 11.18 9.47
C LYS A 75 5.33 12.11 9.22
N ARG A 76 5.57 13.41 9.01
CA ARG A 76 4.51 14.37 8.67
C ARG A 76 3.87 14.05 7.33
N LYS A 77 4.68 13.82 6.29
CA LYS A 77 4.19 13.48 4.95
C LYS A 77 3.45 12.14 4.96
N PHE A 78 3.97 11.15 5.67
CA PHE A 78 3.33 9.85 5.82
C PHE A 78 1.93 9.99 6.42
N LYS A 79 1.78 10.75 7.51
CA LYS A 79 0.48 11.00 8.15
C LYS A 79 -0.47 11.79 7.24
N GLU A 80 0.02 12.73 6.45
CA GLU A 80 -0.78 13.45 5.45
C GLU A 80 -1.31 12.51 4.36
N VAL A 81 -0.51 11.52 3.95
CA VAL A 81 -0.80 10.64 2.81
C VAL A 81 -1.62 9.41 3.19
N PHE A 82 -1.36 8.82 4.36
CA PHE A 82 -1.94 7.56 4.82
C PHE A 82 -2.83 7.72 6.06
N GLU A 83 -2.97 8.94 6.58
CA GLU A 83 -3.78 9.27 7.77
C GLU A 83 -3.36 8.54 9.07
N GLU A 84 -2.26 7.79 9.02
CA GLU A 84 -1.75 6.98 10.13
C GLU A 84 -0.24 7.17 10.33
N SER A 85 0.27 6.67 11.46
CA SER A 85 1.72 6.64 11.69
C SER A 85 2.40 5.55 10.84
N PRO A 86 3.65 5.75 10.38
CA PRO A 86 4.38 4.77 9.58
C PRO A 86 4.41 3.38 10.22
N LYS A 87 4.72 3.31 11.52
CA LYS A 87 4.85 2.04 12.26
C LYS A 87 3.52 1.27 12.29
N LYS A 88 2.40 1.96 12.54
CA LYS A 88 1.08 1.34 12.56
C LYS A 88 0.70 0.82 11.17
N TYR A 89 0.78 1.67 10.15
CA TYR A 89 0.42 1.33 8.79
C TYR A 89 1.20 0.13 8.25
N ILE A 90 2.54 0.17 8.38
CA ILE A 90 3.41 -0.91 7.89
C ILE A 90 3.09 -2.22 8.62
N ASN A 91 2.93 -2.17 9.95
CA ASN A 91 2.60 -3.36 10.73
C ASN A 91 1.25 -3.95 10.29
N THR A 92 0.22 -3.11 10.12
CA THR A 92 -1.09 -3.55 9.61
C THR A 92 -0.94 -4.25 8.26
N LYS A 93 -0.18 -3.66 7.30
CA LYS A 93 0.04 -4.27 5.98
C LYS A 93 0.81 -5.58 6.04
N LYS A 94 1.83 -5.69 6.90
CA LYS A 94 2.55 -6.96 7.12
C LYS A 94 1.62 -8.06 7.64
N ILE A 95 0.76 -7.74 8.62
CA ILE A 95 -0.18 -8.71 9.17
C ILE A 95 -1.29 -9.07 8.17
N GLU A 96 -1.85 -8.11 7.43
CA GLU A 96 -2.80 -8.39 6.34
C GLU A 96 -2.22 -9.40 5.33
N LYS A 97 -0.96 -9.21 4.93
CA LYS A 97 -0.28 -10.16 4.03
C LYS A 97 -0.01 -11.51 4.70
N ALA A 98 0.34 -11.52 5.98
CA ALA A 98 0.54 -12.75 6.72
C ALA A 98 -0.76 -13.55 6.81
N VAL A 99 -1.90 -12.90 7.04
CA VAL A 99 -3.23 -13.54 7.00
C VAL A 99 -3.48 -14.17 5.63
N GLU A 100 -3.24 -13.44 4.55
CA GLU A 100 -3.38 -13.97 3.18
C GLU A 100 -2.51 -15.22 2.96
N LEU A 101 -1.24 -15.18 3.38
CA LEU A 101 -0.34 -16.32 3.25
C LEU A 101 -0.77 -17.50 4.12
N LEU A 102 -1.22 -17.26 5.35
CA LEU A 102 -1.71 -18.31 6.25
C LEU A 102 -2.99 -18.97 5.75
N GLN A 103 -3.81 -18.27 4.97
CA GLN A 103 -5.03 -18.81 4.35
C GLN A 103 -4.75 -19.59 3.08
N ASN A 104 -3.81 -19.13 2.27
CA ASN A 104 -3.64 -19.62 0.89
C ASN A 104 -2.45 -20.56 0.71
N THR A 105 -1.65 -20.79 1.76
CA THR A 105 -0.42 -21.61 1.68
C THR A 105 -0.29 -22.60 2.85
N ASN A 106 0.57 -23.60 2.66
CA ASN A 106 0.97 -24.53 3.71
C ASN A 106 2.32 -24.17 4.34
N ASP A 107 2.81 -22.94 4.12
CA ASP A 107 4.10 -22.49 4.64
C ASP A 107 4.12 -22.46 6.17
N ARG A 108 5.28 -22.66 6.79
CA ARG A 108 5.36 -22.63 8.25
C ARG A 108 5.12 -21.21 8.74
N VAL A 109 4.53 -21.07 9.93
CA VAL A 109 4.30 -19.76 10.56
C VAL A 109 5.61 -18.95 10.68
N SER A 110 6.73 -19.63 10.94
CA SER A 110 8.06 -19.01 10.93
C SER A 110 8.41 -18.39 9.59
N ASP A 111 8.16 -19.11 8.50
CA ASP A 111 8.56 -18.71 7.16
C ASP A 111 7.72 -17.52 6.71
N VAL A 112 6.40 -17.58 6.96
CA VAL A 112 5.48 -16.46 6.74
C VAL A 112 5.91 -15.20 7.49
N ALA A 113 6.36 -15.34 8.75
CA ALA A 113 6.82 -14.20 9.54
C ALA A 113 8.04 -13.51 8.90
N TYR A 114 8.99 -14.28 8.38
CA TYR A 114 10.16 -13.74 7.69
C TYR A 114 9.80 -13.16 6.32
N ASP A 115 8.91 -13.80 5.57
CA ASP A 115 8.47 -13.35 4.24
C ASP A 115 7.73 -12.01 4.28
N VAL A 116 6.97 -11.74 5.35
CA VAL A 116 6.34 -10.44 5.56
C VAL A 116 7.28 -9.43 6.25
N GLY A 117 8.53 -9.79 6.48
CA GLY A 117 9.60 -8.88 6.91
C GLY A 117 9.69 -8.67 8.42
N TYR A 118 9.38 -9.66 9.26
CA TYR A 118 9.75 -9.64 10.68
C TYR A 118 11.06 -10.38 10.90
N ASP A 119 11.95 -9.82 11.73
CA ASP A 119 13.20 -10.52 12.12
C ASP A 119 13.01 -11.51 13.26
N SER A 120 11.85 -11.49 13.91
CA SER A 120 11.58 -12.26 15.11
C SER A 120 10.16 -12.76 15.15
N LEU A 121 10.03 -14.08 15.28
CA LEU A 121 8.75 -14.76 15.45
C LEU A 121 7.98 -14.26 16.69
N ALA A 122 8.68 -13.88 17.77
CA ALA A 122 8.04 -13.36 18.98
C ALA A 122 7.35 -12.01 18.72
N THR A 123 8.00 -11.12 17.97
CA THR A 123 7.42 -9.82 17.60
C THR A 123 6.26 -10.01 16.61
N PHE A 124 6.41 -10.90 15.64
CA PHE A 124 5.35 -11.27 14.72
C PHE A 124 4.12 -11.81 15.46
N ASN A 125 4.29 -12.82 16.33
CA ASN A 125 3.19 -13.44 17.05
C ASN A 125 2.43 -12.42 17.90
N ARG A 126 3.13 -11.53 18.62
CA ARG A 126 2.49 -10.48 19.41
C ARG A 126 1.67 -9.55 18.51
N ASN A 127 2.29 -8.99 17.48
CA ASN A 127 1.63 -8.02 16.61
C ASN A 127 0.47 -8.63 15.80
N PHE A 128 0.59 -9.90 15.41
CA PHE A 128 -0.47 -10.66 14.75
C PHE A 128 -1.65 -10.86 15.71
N THR A 129 -1.38 -11.32 16.93
CA THR A 129 -2.41 -11.53 17.94
C THR A 129 -3.11 -10.23 18.32
N ASP A 130 -2.36 -9.13 18.47
CA ASP A 130 -2.91 -7.81 18.78
C ASP A 130 -3.89 -7.31 17.70
N LEU A 131 -3.64 -7.63 16.42
CA LEU A 131 -4.45 -7.15 15.30
C LEU A 131 -5.58 -8.12 14.92
N VAL A 132 -5.33 -9.43 14.99
CA VAL A 132 -6.24 -10.49 14.52
C VAL A 132 -7.06 -11.10 15.66
N GLY A 133 -6.61 -10.94 16.91
CA GLY A 133 -7.28 -11.44 18.11
C GLY A 133 -6.96 -12.90 18.48
N LYS A 134 -6.11 -13.58 17.71
CA LYS A 134 -5.66 -14.97 17.95
C LYS A 134 -4.26 -15.21 17.42
N SER A 135 -3.60 -16.25 17.90
CA SER A 135 -2.25 -16.58 17.43
C SER A 135 -2.24 -17.00 15.95
N PRO A 136 -1.13 -16.84 15.22
CA PRO A 136 -1.02 -17.30 13.83
C PRO A 136 -1.30 -18.80 13.66
N SER A 137 -0.90 -19.62 14.64
CA SER A 137 -1.12 -21.06 14.63
C SER A 137 -2.60 -21.40 14.81
N ASP A 138 -3.26 -20.79 15.79
CA ASP A 138 -4.70 -20.99 16.03
C ASP A 138 -5.51 -20.46 14.82
N PHE A 139 -5.07 -19.33 14.25
CA PHE A 139 -5.67 -18.79 13.04
C PHE A 139 -5.67 -19.82 11.91
N ARG A 140 -4.55 -20.51 11.68
CA ARG A 140 -4.43 -21.53 10.63
C ARG A 140 -5.27 -22.78 10.92
N LEU A 141 -5.30 -23.25 12.16
CA LEU A 141 -6.14 -24.39 12.55
C LEU A 141 -7.62 -24.12 12.20
N ASP A 142 -8.13 -22.94 12.56
CA ASP A 142 -9.51 -22.54 12.24
C ASP A 142 -9.79 -22.48 10.73
N GLN A 143 -8.80 -22.12 9.89
CA GLN A 143 -9.00 -22.11 8.42
C GLN A 143 -9.04 -23.51 7.84
N ASN A 144 -8.22 -24.43 8.38
CA ASN A 144 -8.23 -25.82 7.94
C ASN A 144 -9.55 -26.51 8.29
N GLU A 145 -10.10 -26.25 9.48
CA GLU A 145 -11.41 -26.77 9.89
C GLU A 145 -12.56 -26.23 9.04
N LYS A 146 -12.49 -24.97 8.60
CA LYS A 146 -13.47 -24.37 7.68
C LYS A 146 -13.38 -24.91 6.26
N SER A 147 -12.20 -25.37 5.83
CA SER A 147 -11.99 -25.92 4.48
C SER A 147 -12.43 -27.38 4.36
N LEU A 148 -12.68 -28.05 5.49
CA LEU A 148 -13.13 -29.44 5.58
C LEU A 148 -14.65 -29.59 5.77
N ASN A 149 -15.38 -28.48 5.93
CA ASN A 149 -16.84 -28.40 6.07
C ASN A 149 -17.46 -27.68 4.88
#